data_AF-A0A938UTM2-F1
#
_entry.id   AF-A0A938UTM2-F1
#
_cell.length_a   1.000
_cell.length_b   1.000
_cell.length_c   1.000
_cell.angle_alpha   90.00
_cell.angle_beta   90.00
_cell.angle_gamma   90.00
#
_symmetry.space_group_name_H-M   'P 1'
#
loop_
_entity.id
_entity.type
_entity.pdbx_description
1 polymer ?
#
loop_
_entity_poly.entity_id
_entity_poly.type
_entity_poly.pdbx_seq_one_letter_code
_entity_poly.pdbx_strand_id
1 'polypeptide(L)'
;MDSSAACLRCGLRFAPEARRAGGISVLVTGDEVIYSYWRCGACGWYSIEEYYDAFLGDSTVRWGPVVRPEIGDRALRWIAQCPDPHDKWCECDAHRALATGVPPWPDETN
;
A
#
# COMPACT_ATOMS: atom_id res chain seq x y z
N MET A 1 19.75 1.16 9.62
CA MET A 1 18.57 1.02 10.50
C MET A 1 17.89 -0.27 10.11
N ASP A 2 17.89 -1.24 11.01
CA ASP A 2 17.26 -2.54 10.84
C ASP A 2 15.75 -2.38 11.09
N SER A 3 15.05 -1.85 10.09
CA SER A 3 13.59 -1.73 10.12
C SER A 3 12.98 -3.04 9.64
N SER A 4 13.11 -4.10 10.44
CA SER A 4 12.34 -5.33 10.18
C SER A 4 10.86 -5.03 10.43
N ALA A 5 10.12 -4.78 9.36
CA ALA A 5 8.68 -4.63 9.40
C ALA A 5 8.03 -5.86 10.07
N ALA A 6 6.99 -5.64 10.88
CA ALA A 6 6.22 -6.70 11.51
C ALA A 6 4.77 -6.65 11.05
N CYS A 7 4.14 -7.83 10.97
CA CYS A 7 2.72 -7.92 10.68
C CYS A 7 1.93 -7.22 11.79
N LEU A 8 1.18 -6.19 11.43
CA LEU A 8 0.36 -5.41 12.37
C LEU A 8 -0.78 -6.24 12.99
N ARG A 9 -1.14 -7.40 12.40
CA ARG A 9 -2.18 -8.28 12.93
C ARG A 9 -1.69 -9.22 14.02
N CYS A 10 -0.61 -9.94 13.76
CA CYS A 10 -0.14 -11.04 14.64
C CYS A 10 1.22 -10.77 15.27
N GLY A 11 1.87 -9.64 14.95
CA GLY A 11 3.18 -9.26 15.46
C GLY A 11 4.36 -10.05 14.88
N LEU A 12 4.12 -11.04 14.01
CA LEU A 12 5.18 -11.82 13.39
C LEU A 12 6.02 -10.90 12.50
N ARG A 13 7.34 -10.88 12.73
CA ARG A 13 8.27 -10.15 11.87
C ARG A 13 8.21 -10.71 10.46
N PHE A 14 8.16 -9.82 9.47
CA PHE A 14 8.40 -10.22 8.10
C PHE A 14 9.85 -10.70 7.99
N ALA A 15 10.07 -11.78 7.25
CA ALA A 15 11.42 -12.24 6.97
C ALA A 15 12.21 -11.10 6.29
N PRO A 16 13.54 -11.00 6.49
CA PRO A 16 14.35 -9.98 5.81
C PRO A 16 14.17 -10.01 4.28
N GLU A 17 13.89 -11.19 3.72
CA GLU A 17 13.65 -11.42 2.30
C GLU A 17 12.18 -11.28 1.89
N ALA A 18 11.27 -11.02 2.84
CA ALA A 18 9.87 -10.82 2.55
C ALA A 18 9.73 -9.64 1.60
N ARG A 19 9.30 -9.93 0.37
CA ARG A 19 9.01 -8.90 -0.62
C ARG A 19 7.63 -8.33 -0.36
N ARG A 20 7.50 -7.02 -0.56
CA ARG A 20 6.21 -6.34 -0.72
C ARG A 20 5.40 -7.11 -1.77
N ALA A 21 4.13 -7.38 -1.47
CA ALA A 21 3.24 -8.07 -2.40
C ALA A 21 2.87 -7.19 -3.60
N GLY A 22 2.92 -5.87 -3.41
CA GLY A 22 2.75 -4.85 -4.43
C GLY A 22 2.86 -3.46 -3.82
N GLY A 23 2.92 -2.44 -4.66
CA GLY A 23 2.83 -1.06 -4.22
C GLY A 23 2.39 -0.12 -5.32
N ILE A 24 1.92 1.06 -4.94
CA ILE A 24 1.47 2.12 -5.86
C ILE A 24 1.87 3.48 -5.31
N SER A 25 2.38 4.35 -6.19
CA SER A 25 2.67 5.75 -5.89
C SER A 25 1.49 6.60 -6.32
N VAL A 26 0.98 7.44 -5.42
CA VAL A 26 -0.10 8.40 -5.72
C VAL A 26 0.32 9.80 -5.30
N LEU A 27 -0.26 10.81 -5.94
CA LEU A 27 -0.09 12.21 -5.54
C LEU A 27 -1.24 12.62 -4.61
N VAL A 28 -0.90 12.99 -3.37
CA VAL A 28 -1.87 13.47 -2.38
C VAL A 28 -1.49 14.89 -1.99
N THR A 29 -2.35 15.86 -2.33
CA THR A 29 -2.16 17.29 -2.00
C THR A 29 -0.79 17.88 -2.38
N GLY A 30 -0.13 17.33 -3.41
CA GLY A 30 1.18 17.77 -3.90
C GLY A 30 2.37 16.95 -3.40
N ASP A 31 2.16 16.05 -2.43
CA ASP A 31 3.17 15.11 -1.94
C ASP A 31 2.99 13.73 -2.57
N GLU A 32 4.08 13.00 -2.76
CA GLU A 32 4.00 11.60 -3.17
C GLU A 32 3.76 10.71 -1.96
N VAL A 33 2.78 9.82 -2.07
CA VAL A 33 2.51 8.78 -1.10
C VAL A 33 2.65 7.44 -1.78
N ILE A 34 3.55 6.60 -1.26
CA ILE A 34 3.75 5.24 -1.74
C ILE A 34 3.07 4.28 -0.77
N TYR A 35 2.03 3.61 -1.25
CA TYR A 35 1.37 2.54 -0.51
C TYR A 35 2.04 1.21 -0.84
N SER A 36 2.62 0.56 0.16
CA SER A 36 3.26 -0.75 0.04
C SER A 36 2.48 -1.81 0.82
N TYR A 37 2.08 -2.89 0.14
CA TYR A 37 1.23 -3.94 0.70
C TYR A 37 2.08 -5.14 1.14
N TRP A 38 2.03 -5.47 2.43
CA TRP A 38 2.79 -6.56 3.03
C TRP A 38 1.86 -7.70 3.47
N ARG A 39 1.85 -8.81 2.71
CA ARG A 39 1.05 -9.99 3.06
C ARG A 39 1.78 -10.84 4.10
N CYS A 40 1.14 -11.12 5.23
CA CYS A 40 1.69 -12.02 6.24
C CYS A 40 1.54 -13.49 5.81
N GLY A 41 2.65 -14.22 5.71
CA GLY A 41 2.62 -15.65 5.40
C GLY A 41 1.97 -16.52 6.50
N ALA A 42 1.90 -16.04 7.75
CA ALA A 42 1.34 -16.79 8.87
C ALA A 42 -0.17 -16.61 9.04
N CYS A 43 -0.67 -15.36 9.00
CA CYS A 43 -2.10 -15.09 9.19
C CYS A 43 -2.84 -14.74 7.90
N GLY A 44 -2.14 -14.46 6.80
CA GLY A 44 -2.72 -14.08 5.51
C GLY A 44 -3.17 -12.62 5.38
N TRP A 45 -3.25 -11.88 6.48
CA TRP A 45 -3.67 -10.46 6.49
C TRP A 45 -2.57 -9.55 5.95
N TYR A 46 -2.97 -8.35 5.55
CA TYR A 46 -2.07 -7.35 4.99
C TYR A 46 -1.80 -6.23 5.99
N SER A 47 -0.53 -5.80 6.04
CA SER A 47 -0.11 -4.53 6.64
C SER A 47 0.21 -3.56 5.51
N ILE A 48 -0.27 -2.33 5.61
CA ILE A 48 -0.03 -1.30 4.60
C ILE A 48 0.99 -0.33 5.17
N GLU A 49 2.10 -0.18 4.47
CA GLU A 49 3.09 0.84 4.75
C GLU A 49 2.82 2.04 3.84
N GLU A 50 2.82 3.23 4.43
CA GLU A 50 2.60 4.50 3.75
C GLU A 50 3.91 5.29 3.86
N TYR A 51 4.62 5.40 2.75
CA TYR A 51 5.80 6.26 2.67
C TYR A 51 5.39 7.61 2.07
N TYR A 52 5.41 8.63 2.90
CA TYR A 52 5.17 10.01 2.51
C TYR A 52 6.50 10.63 2.11
N ASP A 53 6.68 10.91 0.82
CA ASP A 53 7.78 11.71 0.31
C ASP A 53 7.35 13.17 0.24
N ALA A 54 7.66 13.90 1.31
CA ALA A 54 7.29 15.29 1.44
C ALA A 54 8.11 16.14 0.46
N PHE A 55 7.43 16.99 -0.31
CA PHE A 55 8.12 17.93 -1.19
C PHE A 55 8.97 18.94 -0.39
N LEU A 56 8.49 19.32 0.79
CA LEU A 56 9.19 20.16 1.76
C LEU A 56 9.19 19.47 3.12
N GLY A 57 10.35 18.95 3.54
CA GLY A 57 10.54 18.34 4.86
C GLY A 57 11.16 16.95 4.77
N ASP A 58 11.06 16.21 5.87
CA ASP A 58 11.55 14.84 5.95
C ASP A 58 10.49 13.87 5.45
N SER A 59 10.91 12.89 4.64
CA SER A 59 10.04 11.78 4.27
C SER A 59 9.72 10.95 5.52
N THR A 60 8.48 10.47 5.64
CA THR A 60 8.02 9.71 6.82
C THR A 60 7.42 8.38 6.42
N VAL A 61 7.61 7.37 7.28
CA VAL A 61 6.95 6.07 7.17
C VAL A 61 5.83 6.00 8.20
N ARG A 62 4.63 5.65 7.75
CA ARG A 62 3.47 5.34 8.59
C ARG A 62 2.95 3.95 8.26
N TRP A 63 2.24 3.37 9.21
CA TRP A 63 1.56 2.10 9.02
C TRP A 63 0.06 2.35 9.02
N GLY A 64 -0.57 2.05 7.89
CA GLY A 64 -2.00 2.17 7.67
C GLY A 64 -2.79 1.05 8.36
N PRO A 65 -4.09 0.91 8.04
CA PRO A 65 -4.93 -0.11 8.65
C PRO A 65 -4.46 -1.52 8.30
N VAL A 66 -4.69 -2.45 9.22
CA VAL A 66 -4.58 -3.88 8.92
C VAL A 66 -5.77 -4.28 8.08
N VAL A 67 -5.54 -4.78 6.87
CA VAL A 67 -6.63 -5.16 5.96
C VAL A 67 -6.75 -6.67 5.81
N ARG A 68 -8.00 -7.10 5.63
CA ARG A 68 -8.33 -8.51 5.40
C ARG A 68 -7.74 -8.99 4.07
N PRO A 69 -7.47 -10.31 3.91
CA PRO A 69 -6.90 -10.86 2.68
C PRO A 69 -7.65 -10.43 1.42
N GLU A 70 -8.99 -10.44 1.45
CA GLU A 70 -9.81 -10.16 0.27
C GLU A 70 -9.65 -8.70 -0.22
N ILE A 71 -9.40 -7.78 0.72
CA ILE A 71 -9.16 -6.36 0.43
C ILE A 71 -7.75 -6.13 -0.08
N GLY A 72 -6.76 -6.77 0.54
CA GLY A 72 -5.38 -6.73 0.05
C GLY A 72 -5.25 -7.31 -1.36
N ASP A 73 -5.85 -8.48 -1.60
CA ASP A 73 -5.85 -9.13 -2.92
C ASP A 73 -6.55 -8.25 -3.97
N ARG A 74 -7.62 -7.55 -3.60
CA ARG A 74 -8.29 -6.60 -4.49
C ARG A 74 -7.39 -5.40 -4.82
N ALA A 75 -6.66 -4.87 -3.84
CA ALA A 75 -5.70 -3.80 -4.08
C ALA A 75 -4.62 -4.25 -5.07
N LEU A 76 -4.05 -5.45 -4.87
CA LEU A 76 -3.05 -6.01 -5.80
C LEU A 76 -3.60 -6.19 -7.22
N ARG A 77 -4.88 -6.58 -7.37
CA ARG A 77 -5.54 -6.65 -8.69
C ARG A 77 -5.71 -5.28 -9.34
N TRP A 78 -5.95 -4.22 -8.56
CA TRP A 78 -5.95 -2.85 -9.10
C TRP A 78 -4.55 -2.44 -9.55
N ILE A 79 -3.54 -2.63 -8.70
CA ILE A 79 -2.14 -2.30 -9.01
C ILE A 79 -1.69 -2.97 -10.31
N ALA A 80 -2.03 -4.26 -10.49
CA ALA A 80 -1.67 -5.03 -11.68
C ALA A 80 -2.31 -4.53 -12.99
N GLN A 81 -3.33 -3.67 -12.93
CA GLN A 81 -3.94 -3.06 -14.12
C GLN A 81 -3.16 -1.84 -14.62
N CYS A 82 -2.31 -1.25 -13.79
CA CYS A 82 -1.48 -0.13 -14.20
C CYS A 82 -0.16 -0.63 -14.81
N PRO A 83 0.22 -0.17 -16.01
CA PRO A 83 1.52 -0.52 -16.61
C PRO A 83 2.70 0.08 -15.85
N ASP A 84 2.48 1.19 -15.13
CA ASP A 84 3.48 1.84 -14.28
C ASP A 84 2.86 2.31 -12.95
N PRO A 85 2.71 1.41 -11.95
CA PRO A 85 2.10 1.75 -10.68
C PRO A 85 2.94 2.72 -9.84
N HIS A 86 4.18 3.01 -10.23
CA HIS A 86 5.07 3.93 -9.51
C HIS A 86 5.12 5.32 -10.15
N ASP A 87 4.43 5.53 -11.28
CA ASP A 87 4.20 6.87 -11.81
C ASP A 87 3.12 7.58 -10.99
N LYS A 88 3.55 8.47 -10.09
CA LYS A 88 2.65 9.29 -9.27
C LYS A 88 1.77 10.26 -10.05
N TRP A 89 2.08 10.52 -11.32
CA TRP A 89 1.29 11.36 -12.20
C TRP A 89 0.25 10.57 -13.01
N CYS A 90 0.24 9.25 -12.88
CA CYS A 90 -0.72 8.40 -13.56
C CYS A 90 -2.14 8.61 -12.98
N GLU A 91 -3.12 8.83 -13.86
CA GLU A 91 -4.52 9.05 -13.48
C GLU A 91 -5.42 7.86 -13.82
N CYS A 92 -4.86 6.65 -13.98
CA CYS A 92 -5.64 5.48 -14.35
C CYS A 92 -6.61 5.05 -13.23
N ASP A 93 -7.53 4.12 -13.55
CA ASP A 93 -8.51 3.63 -12.57
C ASP A 93 -7.86 3.02 -11.32
N ALA A 94 -6.68 2.39 -11.45
CA ALA A 94 -5.96 1.85 -10.30
C ALA A 94 -5.48 2.95 -9.34
N HIS A 95 -4.88 4.01 -9.87
CA HIS A 95 -4.41 5.17 -9.09
C HIS A 95 -5.57 5.91 -8.43
N ARG A 96 -6.70 6.07 -9.15
CA ARG A 96 -7.93 6.65 -8.57
C ARG A 96 -8.52 5.78 -7.47
N ALA A 97 -8.62 4.47 -7.70
CA ALA A 97 -9.18 3.53 -6.74
C ALA A 97 -8.32 3.36 -5.48
N LEU A 98 -7.01 3.60 -5.57
CA LEU A 98 -6.06 3.44 -4.46
C LEU A 98 -5.48 4.76 -3.94
N ALA A 99 -6.12 5.89 -4.23
CA ALA A 99 -5.69 7.22 -3.77
C ALA A 99 -5.57 7.33 -2.24
N THR A 100 -6.22 6.44 -1.48
CA THR A 100 -6.19 6.37 0.00
C THR A 100 -5.49 5.11 0.52
N GLY A 101 -4.87 4.32 -0.36
CA GLY A 101 -4.19 3.08 0.00
C GLY A 101 -5.11 1.89 0.29
N VAL A 102 -6.45 2.06 0.21
CA VAL A 102 -7.40 0.95 0.36
C VAL A 102 -8.43 1.03 -0.79
N PRO A 103 -8.67 -0.06 -1.52
CA PRO A 103 -9.61 -0.03 -2.64
C PRO A 103 -11.06 0.13 -2.13
N PRO A 104 -11.91 0.88 -2.85
CA PRO A 104 -13.32 1.07 -2.47
C PRO A 104 -14.06 -0.26 -2.39
N TRP A 105 -15.07 -0.34 -1.53
CA TRP A 105 -15.96 -1.50 -1.51
C TRP A 105 -16.85 -1.54 -2.76
N PRO A 106 -17.31 -2.72 -3.22
CA PRO A 106 -18.05 -2.86 -4.47
C PRO A 106 -19.40 -2.13 -4.46
N ASP A 107 -19.90 -1.80 -3.28
CA ASP A 107 -21.14 -1.06 -3.00
C ASP A 107 -20.92 0.45 -2.79
N GLU A 108 -19.69 0.94 -2.86
CA GLU A 108 -19.34 2.36 -2.67
C GLU A 108 -19.08 3.11 -3.99
N THR A 109 -19.26 2.47 -5.15
CA THR A 109 -19.27 3.17 -6.44
C THR A 109 -20.67 3.72 -6.73
N ASN A 110 -20.92 4.95 -6.29
CA ASN A 110 -22.05 5.75 -6.74
C ASN A 110 -21.62 6.74 -7.82
#